data_AF-A0A821IQK9-F1
#
_entry.id   AF-A0A821IQK9-F1
#
_cell.length_a   1.000
_cell.length_b   1.000
_cell.length_c   1.000
_cell.angle_alpha   90.00
_cell.angle_beta   90.00
_cell.angle_gamma   90.00
#
_symmetry.space_group_name_H-M   'P 1'
#
loop_
_entity.id
_entity.type
_entity.pdbx_description
1 polymer ?
#
loop_
_entity_poly.entity_id
_entity_poly.type
_entity_poly.pdbx_seq_one_letter_code
_entity_poly.pdbx_strand_id
1 'polypeptide(L)' 'MFLLTVKKNYRQTTGGAMGSSLTLTLANIFMSKCQKNIVEEQTKIDEFYGRYIDDIFMIWNRFEEELRK' A
#
# COMPACT_ATOMS: atom_id res chain seq x y z
N MET A 1 11.16 -9.70 21.05
CA MET A 1 10.77 -10.81 21.95
C MET A 1 10.15 -10.20 23.19
N PHE A 2 8.81 -10.06 23.22
CA PHE A 2 8.10 -9.55 24.39
C PHE A 2 7.64 -10.74 25.25
N LEU A 3 8.17 -10.83 26.46
CA LEU A 3 7.79 -11.80 27.48
C LEU A 3 6.37 -11.51 27.99
N LEU A 4 5.48 -12.48 27.85
CA LEU A 4 4.09 -12.40 28.29
C LEU A 4 3.97 -12.86 29.75
N THR A 5 3.96 -11.90 30.68
CA THR A 5 3.49 -12.12 32.04
C THR A 5 2.06 -11.56 32.15
N VAL A 6 1.10 -12.44 32.49
CA VAL A 6 -0.36 -12.22 32.63
C VAL A 6 -1.17 -12.25 31.31
N LYS A 7 -2.11 -13.20 31.18
CA LYS A 7 -3.08 -13.31 30.07
C LYS A 7 -3.93 -12.04 29.99
N LYS A 8 -3.57 -11.12 29.09
CA LYS A 8 -4.36 -9.94 28.73
C LYS A 8 -4.71 -10.02 27.25
N ASN A 9 -5.99 -9.84 26.94
CA ASN A 9 -6.48 -9.80 25.56
C ASN A 9 -6.43 -8.35 25.07
N TYR A 10 -5.75 -8.13 23.94
CA TYR A 10 -5.63 -6.82 23.32
C TYR A 10 -6.29 -6.86 21.94
N ARG A 11 -6.99 -5.77 21.58
CA ARG A 11 -7.62 -5.62 20.26
C ARG A 11 -6.92 -4.51 19.50
N GLN A 12 -6.51 -4.81 18.27
CA GLN A 12 -6.05 -3.79 17.34
C GLN A 12 -7.22 -2.87 16.95
N THR A 13 -7.05 -1.57 17.17
CA THR A 13 -8.08 -0.55 16.89
C THR A 13 -7.93 0.11 15.53
N THR A 14 -6.73 0.05 14.95
CA THR A 14 -6.38 0.68 13.67
C THR A 14 -5.61 -0.31 12.78
N GLY A 15 -6.01 -0.37 11.51
CA GLY A 15 -5.49 -1.37 10.56
C GLY A 15 -6.06 -2.77 10.78
N GLY A 16 -5.67 -3.70 9.92
CA GLY A 16 -6.02 -5.12 10.05
C GLY A 16 -4.95 -5.91 10.80
N ALA A 17 -5.38 -7.00 11.45
CA ALA A 17 -4.48 -7.93 12.12
C ALA A 17 -3.52 -8.59 11.12
N MET A 18 -2.22 -8.33 11.28
CA MET A 18 -1.19 -8.99 10.47
C MET A 18 -1.27 -10.51 10.68
N GLY A 19 -1.33 -11.26 9.58
CA GLY A 19 -1.52 -12.72 9.60
C GLY A 19 -2.98 -13.17 9.45
N SER A 20 -3.96 -12.25 9.43
CA SER A 20 -5.32 -12.58 9.02
C SER A 20 -5.41 -12.70 7.49
N SER A 21 -6.03 -13.78 6.99
CA SER A 21 -6.23 -14.02 5.56
C SER A 21 -7.10 -12.95 4.89
N LEU A 22 -8.03 -12.34 5.63
CA LEU A 22 -8.89 -11.27 5.12
C LEU A 22 -8.18 -9.92 5.06
N THR A 23 -7.21 -9.69 5.95
CA THR A 23 -6.51 -8.40 6.02
C THR A 23 -5.73 -8.11 4.75
N LEU A 24 -5.13 -9.11 4.13
CA LEU A 24 -4.41 -8.94 2.86
C LEU A 24 -5.34 -8.50 1.71
N THR A 25 -6.51 -9.13 1.59
CA THR A 25 -7.50 -8.77 0.57
C THR A 25 -8.05 -7.36 0.78
N LEU A 26 -8.34 -6.99 2.04
CA LEU A 26 -8.80 -5.64 2.38
C LEU A 26 -7.73 -4.58 2.10
N ALA A 27 -6.46 -4.89 2.40
CA ALA A 27 -5.33 -4.02 2.08
C ALA A 27 -5.22 -3.80 0.56
N ASN A 28 -5.32 -4.86 -0.25
CA ASN A 28 -5.29 -4.74 -1.71
C ASN A 28 -6.41 -3.86 -2.26
N ILE A 29 -7.64 -3.99 -1.74
CA ILE A 29 -8.79 -3.15 -2.15
C ILE A 29 -8.55 -1.70 -1.75
N PHE A 30 -8.12 -1.45 -0.52
CA PHE A 30 -7.83 -0.11 -0.02
C PHE A 30 -6.75 0.58 -0.86
N MET A 31 -5.62 -0.11 -1.07
CA MET A 31 -4.51 0.40 -1.87
C MET A 31 -4.94 0.66 -3.32
N SER A 32 -5.75 -0.22 -3.91
CA SER A 32 -6.31 -0.01 -5.25
C SER A 32 -7.16 1.26 -5.35
N LYS A 33 -7.93 1.59 -4.30
CA LYS A 33 -8.74 2.80 -4.26
C LYS A 33 -7.87 4.05 -4.11
N CYS A 34 -6.85 4.00 -3.25
CA CYS A 34 -5.91 5.09 -3.06
C CYS A 34 -5.08 5.39 -4.32
N GLN A 35 -4.65 4.35 -5.03
CA GLN A 35 -3.77 4.47 -6.20
C GLN A 35 -4.51 4.76 -7.50
N LYS A 36 -5.84 4.75 -7.50
CA LYS A 36 -6.66 4.86 -8.72
C LYS A 36 -6.25 6.05 -9.60
N ASN A 37 -6.13 7.24 -9.01
CA ASN A 37 -5.79 8.45 -9.76
C ASN A 37 -4.38 8.38 -10.36
N ILE A 38 -3.41 7.83 -9.59
CA ILE A 38 -2.02 7.67 -10.03
C ILE A 38 -1.95 6.71 -11.22
N VAL A 39 -2.65 5.58 -11.14
CA VAL A 39 -2.69 4.60 -12.24
C VAL A 39 -3.35 5.18 -13.49
N GLU A 40 -4.43 5.94 -13.33
CA GLU A 40 -5.12 6.60 -14.45
C GLU A 40 -4.24 7.65 -15.14
N GLU A 41 -3.39 8.36 -14.39
CA GLU A 41 -2.43 9.31 -14.96
C GLU A 41 -1.28 8.61 -15.67
N GLN A 42 -0.70 7.58 -15.04
CA GLN A 42 0.42 6.80 -15.60
C GLN A 42 0.05 6.07 -16.88
N THR A 43 -1.16 5.49 -16.94
CA THR A 43 -1.68 4.80 -18.13
C THR A 43 -1.74 5.72 -19.36
N LYS A 44 -1.88 7.04 -19.17
CA LYS A 44 -1.92 8.01 -20.27
C LYS A 44 -0.52 8.34 -20.83
N ILE A 45 0.53 8.06 -20.07
CA ILE A 45 1.90 8.50 -20.35
C ILE A 45 2.77 7.32 -20.83
N ASP A 46 2.22 6.10 -20.87
CA ASP A 46 2.93 4.86 -21.23
C ASP A 46 4.15 4.60 -20.30
N GLU A 47 4.04 5.03 -19.05
CA GLU A 47 5.04 4.85 -18.00
C GLU A 47 4.83 3.52 -17.27
N PHE A 48 5.91 2.89 -16.81
CA PHE A 48 5.79 1.62 -16.11
C PHE A 48 5.29 1.85 -14.69
N TYR A 49 4.20 1.15 -14.35
CA TYR A 49 3.64 1.12 -13.00
C TYR A 49 3.47 -0.33 -12.53
N GLY A 50 4.17 -0.70 -11.47
CA GLY A 50 4.10 -2.01 -10.82
C GLY A 50 3.75 -1.89 -9.34
N ARG A 51 2.96 -2.83 -8.82
CA ARG A 51 2.64 -2.94 -7.39
C ARG A 51 2.85 -4.36 -6.89
N TYR A 52 3.48 -4.50 -5.73
CA TYR A 52 3.60 -5.74 -4.99
C TYR A 52 3.12 -5.58 -3.55
N ILE A 53 1.87 -5.97 -3.28
CA ILE A 53 1.19 -5.82 -1.98
C ILE A 53 1.26 -4.38 -1.46
N ASP A 54 2.28 -4.05 -0.68
CA ASP A 54 2.50 -2.74 -0.06
C ASP A 54 3.52 -1.89 -0.84
N ASP A 55 4.35 -2.50 -1.70
CA ASP A 55 5.40 -1.83 -2.46
C ASP A 55 4.88 -1.34 -3.81
N ILE A 56 5.28 -0.12 -4.19
CA ILE A 56 4.95 0.49 -5.48
C ILE A 56 6.25 0.82 -6.20
N PHE A 57 6.36 0.38 -7.45
CA PHE A 57 7.46 0.70 -8.34
C PHE A 57 6.91 1.47 -9.54
N MET A 58 7.51 2.61 -9.84
CA MET A 58 7.14 3.44 -10.98
C MET A 58 8.41 3.84 -11.74
N ILE A 59 8.37 3.74 -13.06
CA ILE A 59 9.41 4.27 -13.94
C ILE A 59 8.75 5.31 -14.83
N TRP A 60 9.23 6.53 -14.69
CA TRP A 60 8.76 7.69 -15.40
C TRP A 60 9.87 8.27 -16.30
N ASN A 61 9.50 8.99 -17.36
CA ASN A 61 10.48 9.52 -18.33
C ASN A 61 10.52 11.06 -18.36
N ARG A 62 10.16 11.70 -17.23
CA ARG A 62 10.11 13.17 -17.10
C ARG A 62 11.22 13.69 -16.19
N PHE A 63 11.51 14.99 -16.32
CA PHE A 63 12.54 15.67 -15.53
C PHE A 63 12.17 15.72 -14.04
N GLU A 64 13.17 15.62 -13.16
CA GLU A 64 13.00 15.64 -11.69
C GLU A 64 12.23 16.88 -11.18
N GLU A 65 12.32 18.00 -11.91
CA GLU A 65 11.65 19.26 -11.58
C GLU A 65 10.11 19.15 -11.55
N GLU A 66 9.52 18.19 -12.27
CA GLU A 66 8.07 17.93 -12.22
C GLU A 66 7.65 17.10 -10.99
N LEU A 67 8.58 16.39 -10.32
CA LEU A 67 8.25 15.52 -9.18
C LEU A 67 7.99 16.31 -7.89
N ARG A 68 8.52 17.54 -7.81
CA ARG A 68 8.56 18.37 -6.60
C ARG A 68 7.46 19.44 -6.54
N LYS A 69 6.60 19.52 -7.56
CA LYS A 69 5.44 20.44 -7.58
C LYS A 69 4.22 19.77 -6.98
#